data_AF-A0A3D9FUD1-F1
#
_entry.id   AF-A0A3D9FUD1-F1
#
_cell.length_a   1.000
_cell.length_b   1.000
_cell.length_c   1.000
_cell.angle_alpha   90.00
_cell.angle_beta   90.00
_cell.angle_gamma   90.00
#
_symmetry.space_group_name_H-M   'P 1'
#
loop_
_entity.id
_entity.type
_entity.pdbx_description
1 polymer ?
#
loop_
_entity_poly.entity_id
_entity_poly.type
_entity_poly.pdbx_seq_one_letter_code
_entity_poly.pdbx_strand_id
1 'polypeptide(L)'
;MSNIKEDYIRKLSQIIEIGRLIIEKSKYLDVKSKKAFVNSGDEYLKIINEKYCTLTQLKSISKMFLPFWNEAIGVDIELFWIELKNHNLDFERKDELIFALAKNRFRRVDQGFSARNNWEEMKDMKSLKDRFLDSEIEQIGKIIEVDESKRVKILKKCLEKKQIPQSQYLKFGECWAYLSYCNLLEKYFDQEQKDELSDIHRNFKSV
;
A
#
# COMPACT_ATOMS: atom_id res chain seq x y z
N MET A 1 38.33 10.84 5.20
CA MET A 1 37.07 10.77 5.98
C MET A 1 35.95 11.13 5.04
N SER A 2 35.02 10.21 4.77
CA SER A 2 33.84 10.52 3.96
C SER A 2 33.07 11.64 4.64
N ASN A 3 32.80 12.74 3.92
CA ASN A 3 31.94 13.80 4.42
C ASN A 3 30.55 13.19 4.62
N ILE A 4 30.12 13.03 5.88
CA ILE A 4 28.84 12.39 6.25
C ILE A 4 27.68 12.96 5.42
N LYS A 5 27.72 14.26 5.09
CA LYS A 5 26.73 14.91 4.25
C LYS A 5 26.78 14.42 2.80
N GLU A 6 27.96 14.31 2.20
CA GLU A 6 28.13 13.85 0.81
C GLU A 6 27.72 12.38 0.66
N ASP A 7 28.06 11.52 1.63
CA ASP A 7 27.59 10.13 1.63
C ASP A 7 26.06 10.04 1.75
N TYR A 8 25.46 10.88 2.61
CA TYR A 8 24.00 10.93 2.75
C TYR A 8 23.31 11.43 1.48
N ILE A 9 23.84 12.47 0.84
CA ILE A 9 23.37 12.97 -0.46
C ILE A 9 23.40 11.84 -1.48
N ARG A 10 24.55 11.18 -1.64
CA ARG A 10 24.73 10.10 -2.60
C ARG A 10 23.71 8.98 -2.39
N LYS A 11 23.58 8.51 -1.15
CA LYS A 11 22.64 7.43 -0.79
C LYS A 11 21.19 7.85 -1.05
N LEU A 12 20.78 9.02 -0.57
CA LEU A 12 19.40 9.48 -0.71
C LEU A 12 19.02 9.73 -2.18
N SER A 13 19.91 10.32 -2.98
CA SER A 13 19.68 10.50 -4.43
C SER A 13 19.49 9.15 -5.12
N GLN A 14 20.35 8.17 -4.82
CA GLN A 14 20.24 6.84 -5.41
C GLN A 14 18.93 6.13 -5.02
N ILE A 15 18.49 6.28 -3.77
CA ILE A 15 17.19 5.75 -3.31
C ILE A 15 16.02 6.35 -4.05
N ILE A 16 16.04 7.68 -4.24
CA ILE A 16 14.97 8.37 -4.97
C ILE A 16 14.93 7.91 -6.41
N GLU A 17 16.09 7.79 -7.07
CA GLU A 17 16.16 7.30 -8.45
C GLU A 17 15.65 5.87 -8.60
N ILE A 18 16.02 4.96 -7.69
CA ILE A 18 15.50 3.59 -7.67
C ILE A 18 13.97 3.61 -7.56
N GLY A 19 13.43 4.39 -6.62
CA GLY A 19 11.99 4.50 -6.44
C GLY A 19 11.27 5.05 -7.67
N ARG A 20 11.84 6.06 -8.34
CA ARG A 20 11.29 6.62 -9.58
C ARG A 20 11.23 5.57 -10.69
N LEU A 21 12.35 4.88 -10.94
CA LEU A 21 12.45 3.88 -12.00
C LEU A 21 11.47 2.72 -11.82
N ILE A 22 11.23 2.30 -10.57
CA ILE A 22 10.24 1.27 -10.24
C ILE A 22 8.83 1.77 -10.54
N ILE A 23 8.49 2.98 -10.10
CA ILE A 23 7.14 3.53 -10.27
C ILE A 23 6.82 3.82 -11.74
N GLU A 24 7.78 4.29 -12.53
CA GLU A 24 7.59 4.47 -13.98
C GLU A 24 7.17 3.15 -14.66
N LYS A 25 7.83 2.05 -14.26
CA LYS A 25 7.59 0.71 -14.82
C LYS A 25 6.43 -0.06 -14.16
N SER A 26 5.89 0.44 -13.05
CA SER A 26 4.81 -0.22 -12.31
C SER A 26 3.59 -0.51 -13.20
N LYS A 27 3.00 -1.70 -13.10
CA LYS A 27 1.70 -1.99 -13.76
C LYS A 27 0.50 -1.77 -12.83
N TYR A 28 0.74 -1.42 -11.56
CA TYR A 28 -0.27 -1.34 -10.50
C TYR A 28 -0.73 0.08 -10.21
N LEU A 29 -0.02 1.09 -10.72
CA LEU A 29 -0.34 2.49 -10.55
C LEU A 29 -0.85 3.10 -11.85
N ASP A 30 -1.88 3.94 -11.74
CA ASP A 30 -2.40 4.71 -12.87
C ASP A 30 -1.40 5.80 -13.30
N VAL A 31 -1.56 6.28 -14.53
CA VAL A 31 -0.66 7.27 -15.15
C VAL A 31 -0.54 8.54 -14.32
N LYS A 32 -1.61 9.01 -13.69
CA LYS A 32 -1.62 10.24 -12.89
C LYS A 32 -0.81 10.04 -11.61
N SER A 33 -1.03 8.92 -10.91
CA SER A 33 -0.28 8.58 -9.70
C SER A 33 1.22 8.41 -9.98
N LYS A 34 1.58 7.72 -11.06
CA LYS A 34 2.98 7.59 -11.50
C LYS A 34 3.62 8.95 -11.74
N LYS A 35 2.96 9.82 -12.52
CA LYS A 35 3.47 11.14 -12.86
C LYS A 35 3.66 12.01 -11.61
N ALA A 36 2.71 11.98 -10.68
CA ALA A 36 2.83 12.70 -9.41
C ALA A 36 4.05 12.22 -8.61
N PHE A 37 4.25 10.91 -8.49
CA PHE A 37 5.39 10.35 -7.77
C PHE A 37 6.73 10.73 -8.41
N VAL A 38 6.84 10.57 -9.73
CA VAL A 38 8.08 10.90 -10.48
C VAL A 38 8.41 12.38 -10.32
N ASN A 39 7.42 13.27 -10.48
CA ASN A 39 7.60 14.70 -10.30
C ASN A 39 8.08 15.06 -8.88
N SER A 40 7.50 14.45 -7.84
CA SER A 40 7.97 14.65 -6.47
C SER A 40 9.41 14.15 -6.27
N GLY A 41 9.77 13.04 -6.90
CA GLY A 41 11.15 12.55 -6.92
C GLY A 41 12.12 13.53 -7.58
N ASP A 42 11.75 14.09 -8.73
CA ASP A 42 12.53 15.12 -9.44
C ASP A 42 12.74 16.38 -8.60
N GLU A 43 11.70 16.84 -7.91
CA GLU A 43 11.78 17.99 -7.00
C GLU A 43 12.73 17.71 -5.84
N TYR A 44 12.67 16.52 -5.24
CA TYR A 44 13.60 16.13 -4.18
C TYR A 44 15.05 16.05 -4.66
N LEU A 45 15.30 15.46 -5.83
CA LEU A 45 16.63 15.39 -6.43
C LEU A 45 17.20 16.78 -6.73
N LYS A 46 16.36 17.71 -7.19
CA LYS A 46 16.75 19.10 -7.39
C LYS A 46 17.21 19.73 -6.07
N ILE A 47 16.43 19.60 -5.00
CA ILE A 47 16.74 20.19 -3.67
C ILE A 47 18.00 19.55 -3.07
N ILE A 48 18.16 18.23 -3.17
CA ILE A 48 19.31 17.51 -2.59
C ILE A 48 20.63 17.98 -3.22
N ASN A 49 20.61 18.29 -4.52
CA ASN A 49 21.78 18.73 -5.26
C ASN A 49 22.06 20.25 -5.14
N GLU A 50 21.24 21.00 -4.40
CA GLU A 50 21.51 22.42 -4.12
C GLU A 50 22.73 22.58 -3.20
N LYS A 51 23.62 23.52 -3.56
CA LYS A 51 24.88 23.79 -2.87
C LYS A 51 24.75 23.98 -1.35
N TYR A 52 23.63 24.53 -0.89
CA TYR A 52 23.39 24.88 0.52
C TYR A 52 22.43 23.94 1.25
N CYS A 53 22.02 22.81 0.65
CA CYS A 53 21.13 21.86 1.31
C CYS A 53 21.76 21.34 2.61
N THR A 54 21.09 21.50 3.74
CA THR A 54 21.60 21.12 5.07
C THR A 54 21.29 19.65 5.38
N LEU A 55 22.03 19.05 6.32
CA LEU A 55 21.74 17.67 6.76
C LEU A 55 20.32 17.53 7.33
N THR A 56 19.78 18.57 7.97
CA THR A 56 18.40 18.61 8.45
C THR A 56 17.40 18.54 7.29
N GLN A 57 17.63 19.29 6.22
CA GLN A 57 16.79 19.23 5.02
C GLN A 57 16.86 17.85 4.36
N LEU A 58 18.06 17.26 4.24
CA LEU A 58 18.21 15.90 3.70
C LEU A 58 17.43 14.85 4.52
N LYS A 59 17.51 14.94 5.85
CA LYS A 59 16.73 14.07 6.76
C LYS A 59 15.22 14.30 6.62
N SER A 60 14.80 15.55 6.39
CA SER A 60 13.40 15.88 6.13
C SER A 60 12.91 15.23 4.82
N ILE A 61 13.70 15.34 3.74
CA ILE A 61 13.38 14.72 2.45
C ILE A 61 13.25 13.21 2.58
N SER A 62 14.19 12.54 3.25
CA SER A 62 14.07 11.09 3.49
C SER A 62 12.80 10.73 4.26
N LYS A 63 12.37 11.56 5.22
CA LYS A 63 11.13 11.36 5.98
C LYS A 63 9.87 11.65 5.18
N MET A 64 9.95 12.39 4.07
CA MET A 64 8.83 12.59 3.16
C MET A 64 8.77 11.51 2.07
N PHE A 65 9.91 11.02 1.61
CA PHE A 65 9.99 10.04 0.52
C PHE A 65 9.79 8.58 0.98
N LEU A 66 10.44 8.18 2.08
CA LEU A 66 10.44 6.79 2.54
C LEU A 66 9.15 6.27 3.20
N PRO A 67 8.22 7.08 3.72
CA PRO A 67 6.99 6.56 4.31
C PRO A 67 6.18 5.70 3.35
N PHE A 68 6.08 6.09 2.07
CA PHE A 68 5.37 5.29 1.06
C PHE A 68 5.94 3.87 0.97
N TRP A 69 7.26 3.74 0.85
CA TRP A 69 7.96 2.46 0.71
C TRP A 69 7.95 1.61 1.99
N ASN A 70 7.87 2.26 3.14
CA ASN A 70 7.80 1.58 4.43
C ASN A 70 6.39 1.09 4.74
N GLU A 71 5.37 1.90 4.48
CA GLU A 71 4.02 1.65 5.01
C GLU A 71 3.07 0.99 4.01
N ALA A 72 3.50 0.82 2.76
CA ALA A 72 2.74 0.15 1.70
C ALA A 72 3.11 -1.33 1.59
N ILE A 73 2.22 -2.09 0.94
CA ILE A 73 2.40 -3.51 0.64
C ILE A 73 2.13 -3.67 -0.86
N GLY A 74 3.04 -4.28 -1.61
CA GLY A 74 2.85 -4.48 -3.04
C GLY A 74 4.10 -4.99 -3.74
N VAL A 75 3.96 -5.43 -4.99
CA VAL A 75 5.09 -5.92 -5.78
C VAL A 75 6.14 -4.82 -5.97
N ASP A 76 5.73 -3.60 -6.29
CA ASP A 76 6.65 -2.46 -6.43
C ASP A 76 7.45 -2.18 -5.15
N ILE A 77 6.81 -2.39 -3.99
CA ILE A 77 7.44 -2.22 -2.68
C ILE A 77 8.52 -3.27 -2.47
N GLU A 78 8.23 -4.53 -2.78
CA GLU A 78 9.23 -5.60 -2.70
C GLU A 78 10.39 -5.36 -3.66
N LEU A 79 10.11 -4.95 -4.91
CA LEU A 79 11.15 -4.61 -5.88
C LEU A 79 12.04 -3.47 -5.38
N PHE A 80 11.46 -2.45 -4.74
CA PHE A 80 12.23 -1.34 -4.18
C PHE A 80 13.22 -1.81 -3.13
N TRP A 81 12.79 -2.63 -2.18
CA TRP A 81 13.67 -3.14 -1.13
C TRP A 81 14.72 -4.12 -1.67
N ILE A 82 14.41 -4.89 -2.72
CA ILE A 82 15.41 -5.71 -3.42
C ILE A 82 16.50 -4.83 -4.03
N GLU A 83 16.11 -3.77 -4.76
CA GLU A 83 17.08 -2.87 -5.39
C GLU A 83 17.95 -2.14 -4.35
N LEU A 84 17.37 -1.69 -3.23
CA LEU A 84 18.16 -1.09 -2.16
C LEU A 84 19.22 -2.07 -1.61
N LYS A 85 18.85 -3.34 -1.42
CA LYS A 85 19.77 -4.39 -0.98
C LYS A 85 20.87 -4.65 -2.01
N ASN A 86 20.52 -4.73 -3.30
CA ASN A 86 21.48 -4.94 -4.39
C ASN A 86 22.51 -3.81 -4.50
N HIS A 87 22.13 -2.59 -4.11
CA HIS A 87 22.99 -1.42 -4.11
C HIS A 87 23.70 -1.14 -2.77
N ASN A 88 23.59 -2.03 -1.78
CA ASN A 88 24.14 -1.87 -0.43
C ASN A 88 23.71 -0.55 0.23
N LEU A 89 22.42 -0.21 0.12
CA LEU A 89 21.83 0.99 0.70
C LEU A 89 21.16 0.64 2.04
N ASP A 90 21.87 0.92 3.14
CA ASP A 90 21.41 0.63 4.50
C ASP A 90 20.29 1.58 4.95
N PHE A 91 19.04 1.25 4.64
CA PHE A 91 17.85 1.88 5.20
C PHE A 91 16.96 0.85 5.91
N GLU A 92 16.39 1.27 7.04
CA GLU A 92 15.49 0.43 7.83
C GLU A 92 14.14 0.28 7.12
N ARG A 93 13.74 -0.97 6.85
CA ARG A 93 12.41 -1.32 6.37
C ARG A 93 11.47 -1.52 7.55
N LYS A 94 10.46 -0.65 7.68
CA LYS A 94 9.35 -0.84 8.63
C LYS A 94 8.29 -1.72 7.99
N ASP A 95 8.52 -3.02 8.02
CA ASP A 95 7.73 -3.97 7.25
C ASP A 95 6.32 -4.23 7.81
N GLU A 96 5.29 -3.78 7.09
CA GLU A 96 3.89 -3.90 7.53
C GLU A 96 3.35 -5.33 7.51
N LEU A 97 4.00 -6.26 6.80
CA LEU A 97 3.63 -7.68 6.85
C LEU A 97 3.97 -8.32 8.20
N ILE A 98 5.08 -7.92 8.83
CA ILE A 98 5.39 -8.32 10.22
C ILE A 98 4.29 -7.82 11.17
N PHE A 99 3.82 -6.58 11.00
CA PHE A 99 2.71 -6.08 11.80
C PHE A 99 1.44 -6.91 11.59
N ALA A 100 1.12 -7.23 10.32
CA ALA A 100 -0.05 -8.01 9.98
C ALA A 100 -0.03 -9.40 10.63
N LEU A 101 1.10 -10.09 10.58
CA LEU A 101 1.33 -11.36 11.27
C LEU A 101 1.14 -11.22 12.79
N ALA A 102 1.80 -10.24 13.40
CA ALA A 102 1.77 -10.05 14.86
C ALA A 102 0.40 -9.68 15.41
N LYS A 103 -0.43 -8.97 14.62
CA LYS A 103 -1.77 -8.49 15.04
C LYS A 103 -2.92 -9.24 14.40
N ASN A 104 -2.64 -10.18 13.50
CA ASN A 104 -3.62 -10.91 12.69
C ASN A 104 -4.61 -9.99 11.96
N ARG A 105 -4.12 -8.81 11.51
CA ARG A 105 -4.89 -7.78 10.79
C ARG A 105 -3.98 -6.72 10.17
N PHE A 106 -4.44 -6.07 9.11
CA PHE A 106 -3.80 -4.87 8.60
C PHE A 106 -4.03 -3.66 9.54
N ARG A 107 -3.05 -2.74 9.58
CA ARG A 107 -3.16 -1.52 10.39
C ARG A 107 -4.16 -0.57 9.76
N ARG A 108 -4.06 -0.38 8.44
CA ARG A 108 -4.88 0.54 7.66
C ARG A 108 -5.60 -0.19 6.53
N VAL A 109 -6.62 0.49 5.99
CA VAL A 109 -7.46 -0.08 4.95
C VAL A 109 -6.67 -0.22 3.64
N ASP A 110 -5.91 0.81 3.24
CA ASP A 110 -5.06 0.86 2.04
C ASP A 110 -4.07 -0.32 1.95
N GLN A 111 -3.52 -0.73 3.08
CA GLN A 111 -2.66 -1.90 3.18
C GLN A 111 -3.41 -3.19 2.83
N GLY A 112 -4.64 -3.34 3.31
CA GLY A 112 -5.50 -4.48 2.98
C GLY A 112 -5.86 -4.52 1.49
N PHE A 113 -6.19 -3.37 0.88
CA PHE A 113 -6.41 -3.28 -0.58
C PHE A 113 -5.17 -3.75 -1.34
N SER A 114 -4.02 -3.19 -0.99
CA SER A 114 -2.79 -3.41 -1.73
C SER A 114 -2.29 -4.84 -1.56
N ALA A 115 -2.35 -5.39 -0.34
CA ALA A 115 -2.08 -6.79 -0.06
C ALA A 115 -2.98 -7.68 -0.93
N ARG A 116 -4.30 -7.48 -0.90
CA ARG A 116 -5.23 -8.30 -1.68
C ARG A 116 -4.98 -8.29 -3.18
N ASN A 117 -4.68 -7.11 -3.74
CA ASN A 117 -4.46 -6.94 -5.17
C ASN A 117 -3.12 -7.53 -5.66
N ASN A 118 -2.13 -7.59 -4.79
CA ASN A 118 -0.78 -8.02 -5.15
C ASN A 118 -0.44 -9.43 -4.65
N TRP A 119 -1.23 -10.00 -3.72
CA TRP A 119 -0.84 -11.19 -2.96
C TRP A 119 -0.50 -12.39 -3.83
N GLU A 120 -1.28 -12.65 -4.89
CA GLU A 120 -1.08 -13.80 -5.76
C GLU A 120 0.28 -13.77 -6.46
N GLU A 121 0.80 -12.58 -6.79
CA GLU A 121 2.14 -12.42 -7.37
C GLU A 121 3.20 -12.35 -6.26
N MET A 122 2.89 -11.67 -5.15
CA MET A 122 3.81 -11.47 -4.04
C MET A 122 4.20 -12.77 -3.34
N LYS A 123 3.25 -13.66 -3.02
CA LYS A 123 3.50 -14.85 -2.19
C LYS A 123 4.60 -15.77 -2.72
N ASP A 124 4.86 -15.71 -4.03
CA ASP A 124 5.88 -16.50 -4.70
C ASP A 124 7.21 -15.77 -4.92
N MET A 125 7.28 -14.47 -4.64
CA MET A 125 8.50 -13.69 -4.80
C MET A 125 9.60 -14.19 -3.85
N LYS A 126 10.81 -14.32 -4.41
CA LYS A 126 12.00 -14.68 -3.63
C LYS A 126 12.24 -13.73 -2.45
N SER A 127 11.98 -12.42 -2.62
CA SER A 127 12.14 -11.44 -1.54
C SER A 127 11.26 -11.71 -0.32
N LEU A 128 10.09 -12.31 -0.52
CA LEU A 128 9.22 -12.72 0.57
C LEU A 128 9.69 -14.04 1.19
N LYS A 129 10.03 -15.02 0.36
CA LYS A 129 10.54 -16.34 0.80
C LYS A 129 11.89 -16.25 1.54
N ASP A 130 12.70 -15.24 1.24
CA ASP A 130 13.96 -14.97 1.96
C ASP A 130 13.71 -14.36 3.36
N ARG A 131 12.50 -13.86 3.64
CA ARG A 131 12.18 -13.08 4.86
C ARG A 131 11.15 -13.73 5.78
N PHE A 132 10.35 -14.63 5.25
CA PHE A 132 9.25 -15.29 5.97
C PHE A 132 9.30 -16.79 5.76
N LEU A 133 8.90 -17.54 6.79
CA LEU A 133 8.66 -18.96 6.68
C LEU A 133 7.41 -19.24 5.82
N ASP A 134 7.34 -20.41 5.19
CA ASP A 134 6.16 -20.81 4.40
C ASP A 134 4.86 -20.74 5.22
N SER A 135 4.92 -21.11 6.51
CA SER A 135 3.77 -21.00 7.44
C SER A 135 3.35 -19.56 7.70
N GLU A 136 4.29 -18.61 7.69
CA GLU A 136 3.99 -17.19 7.86
C GLU A 136 3.39 -16.60 6.58
N ILE A 137 3.90 -17.01 5.40
CA ILE A 137 3.31 -16.66 4.12
C ILE A 137 1.87 -17.17 4.05
N GLU A 138 1.62 -18.45 4.39
CA GLU A 138 0.24 -18.97 4.48
C GLU A 138 -0.63 -18.15 5.45
N GLN A 139 -0.08 -17.76 6.60
CA GLN A 139 -0.83 -16.99 7.60
C GLN A 139 -1.21 -15.60 7.08
N ILE A 140 -0.33 -14.93 6.33
CA ILE A 140 -0.65 -13.65 5.66
C ILE A 140 -1.79 -13.86 4.66
N GLY A 141 -1.75 -14.94 3.87
CA GLY A 141 -2.84 -15.31 2.97
C GLY A 141 -4.17 -15.45 3.70
N LYS A 142 -4.18 -16.16 4.83
CA LYS A 142 -5.38 -16.30 5.69
C LYS A 142 -5.86 -14.95 6.24
N ILE A 143 -4.97 -14.05 6.63
CA ILE A 143 -5.33 -12.70 7.10
C ILE A 143 -6.07 -11.93 6.00
N ILE A 144 -5.60 -12.01 4.75
CA ILE A 144 -6.22 -11.37 3.59
C ILE A 144 -7.61 -11.94 3.34
N GLU A 145 -7.76 -13.27 3.33
CA GLU A 145 -9.05 -13.94 3.14
C GLU A 145 -10.07 -13.59 4.24
N VAL A 146 -9.60 -13.49 5.48
CA VAL A 146 -10.43 -13.10 6.62
C VAL A 146 -10.87 -11.64 6.51
N ASP A 147 -10.00 -10.73 6.07
CA ASP A 147 -10.37 -9.32 5.84
C ASP A 147 -11.43 -9.19 4.73
N GLU A 148 -11.21 -9.87 3.59
CA GLU A 148 -12.17 -9.97 2.49
C GLU A 148 -13.54 -10.48 2.98
N SER A 149 -13.55 -11.61 3.68
CA SER A 149 -14.77 -12.25 4.18
C SER A 149 -15.53 -11.36 5.16
N LYS A 150 -14.83 -10.63 6.03
CA LYS A 150 -15.46 -9.69 6.98
C LYS A 150 -16.16 -8.54 6.25
N ARG A 151 -15.53 -7.99 5.20
CA ARG A 151 -16.10 -6.89 4.40
C ARG A 151 -17.33 -7.33 3.62
N VAL A 152 -17.28 -8.52 2.99
CA VAL A 152 -18.43 -9.12 2.31
C VAL A 152 -19.61 -9.30 3.29
N LYS A 153 -19.36 -9.83 4.49
CA LYS A 153 -20.39 -10.01 5.52
C LYS A 153 -21.07 -8.70 5.92
N ILE A 154 -20.32 -7.60 6.00
CA ILE A 154 -20.88 -6.28 6.32
C ILE A 154 -21.85 -5.83 5.23
N LEU A 155 -21.46 -5.95 3.96
CA LEU A 155 -22.31 -5.56 2.83
C LEU A 155 -23.57 -6.44 2.74
N LYS A 156 -23.42 -7.77 2.87
CA LYS A 156 -24.57 -8.70 2.90
C LYS A 156 -25.56 -8.38 4.01
N LYS A 157 -25.06 -8.05 5.21
CA LYS A 157 -25.93 -7.64 6.33
C LYS A 157 -26.68 -6.34 6.05
N CYS A 158 -26.08 -5.38 5.33
CA CYS A 158 -26.77 -4.15 4.95
C CYS A 158 -27.84 -4.40 3.89
N LEU A 159 -27.56 -5.30 2.95
CA LEU A 159 -28.50 -5.77 1.94
C LEU A 159 -29.72 -6.46 2.57
N GLU A 160 -29.49 -7.46 3.44
CA GLU A 160 -30.55 -8.18 4.17
C GLU A 160 -31.47 -7.24 4.95
N LYS A 161 -30.90 -6.20 5.56
CA LYS A 161 -31.65 -5.22 6.34
C LYS A 161 -32.20 -4.06 5.52
N LYS A 162 -31.84 -3.98 4.24
CA LYS A 162 -32.11 -2.86 3.33
C LYS A 162 -31.76 -1.48 3.92
N GLN A 163 -30.74 -1.43 4.78
CA GLN A 163 -30.30 -0.20 5.44
C GLN A 163 -28.84 -0.29 5.91
N ILE A 164 -28.17 0.86 5.96
CA ILE A 164 -26.87 1.01 6.61
C ILE A 164 -27.09 1.56 8.01
N PRO A 165 -26.68 0.87 9.09
CA PRO A 165 -26.68 1.45 10.43
C PRO A 165 -25.82 2.72 10.46
N GLN A 166 -26.29 3.78 11.11
CA GLN A 166 -25.61 5.08 11.10
C GLN A 166 -24.16 5.01 11.60
N SER A 167 -23.91 4.22 12.65
CA SER A 167 -22.56 3.96 13.19
C SER A 167 -21.64 3.17 12.24
N GLN A 168 -22.17 2.63 11.15
CA GLN A 168 -21.46 1.81 10.18
C GLN A 168 -21.36 2.45 8.78
N TYR A 169 -21.84 3.69 8.60
CA TYR A 169 -21.85 4.34 7.29
C TYR A 169 -20.46 4.40 6.64
N LEU A 170 -19.46 4.88 7.37
CA LEU A 170 -18.07 4.91 6.90
C LEU A 170 -17.57 3.50 6.60
N LYS A 171 -17.90 2.54 7.46
CA LYS A 171 -17.44 1.16 7.29
C LYS A 171 -18.05 0.50 6.06
N PHE A 172 -19.32 0.79 5.76
CA PHE A 172 -19.98 0.36 4.54
C PHE A 172 -19.23 0.89 3.31
N GLY A 173 -18.96 2.21 3.28
CA GLY A 173 -18.22 2.83 2.17
C GLY A 173 -16.83 2.21 1.96
N GLU A 174 -16.08 1.96 3.05
CA GLU A 174 -14.79 1.27 2.98
C GLU A 174 -14.89 -0.16 2.42
N CYS A 175 -15.93 -0.91 2.80
CA CYS A 175 -16.15 -2.27 2.29
C CYS A 175 -16.52 -2.25 0.81
N TRP A 176 -17.43 -1.36 0.42
CA TRP A 176 -17.82 -1.19 -0.97
C TRP A 176 -16.63 -0.81 -1.86
N ALA A 177 -15.83 0.18 -1.43
CA ALA A 177 -14.61 0.56 -2.11
C ALA A 177 -13.64 -0.62 -2.22
N TYR A 178 -13.40 -1.36 -1.13
CA TYR A 178 -12.56 -2.56 -1.14
C TYR A 178 -12.95 -3.57 -2.19
N LEU A 179 -14.21 -3.99 -2.20
CA LEU A 179 -14.64 -4.99 -3.17
C LEU A 179 -14.60 -4.47 -4.60
N SER A 180 -14.86 -3.17 -4.80
CA SER A 180 -14.78 -2.54 -6.12
C SER A 180 -13.34 -2.52 -6.64
N TYR A 181 -12.41 -1.97 -5.85
CA TYR A 181 -11.00 -1.84 -6.24
C TYR A 181 -10.26 -3.18 -6.34
N CYS A 182 -10.73 -4.21 -5.64
CA CYS A 182 -10.17 -5.55 -5.72
C CYS A 182 -10.87 -6.46 -6.75
N ASN A 183 -11.80 -5.93 -7.56
CA ASN A 183 -12.61 -6.68 -8.53
C ASN A 183 -13.35 -7.89 -7.91
N LEU A 184 -13.86 -7.72 -6.68
CA LEU A 184 -14.53 -8.77 -5.90
C LEU A 184 -16.05 -8.62 -5.90
N LEU A 185 -16.62 -7.53 -6.43
CA LEU A 185 -18.08 -7.34 -6.42
C LEU A 185 -18.79 -8.49 -7.16
N GLU A 186 -18.38 -8.77 -8.41
CA GLU A 186 -18.97 -9.84 -9.22
C GLU A 186 -18.81 -11.24 -8.62
N LYS A 187 -17.79 -11.44 -7.78
CA LYS A 187 -17.56 -12.70 -7.08
C LYS A 187 -18.63 -12.97 -6.02
N TYR A 188 -19.20 -11.92 -5.42
CA TYR A 188 -20.02 -12.04 -4.21
C TYR A 188 -21.46 -11.54 -4.35
N PHE A 189 -21.71 -10.71 -5.35
CA PHE A 189 -22.99 -10.04 -5.55
C PHE A 189 -23.40 -10.08 -7.01
N ASP A 190 -24.64 -10.45 -7.28
CA ASP A 190 -25.24 -10.31 -8.60
C ASP A 190 -25.60 -8.84 -8.90
N GLN A 191 -26.10 -8.58 -10.13
CA GLN A 191 -26.43 -7.21 -10.55
C GLN A 191 -27.53 -6.56 -9.71
N GLU A 192 -28.58 -7.31 -9.36
CA GLU A 192 -29.69 -6.80 -8.55
C GLU A 192 -29.21 -6.41 -7.14
N GLN A 193 -28.37 -7.24 -6.54
CA GLN A 193 -27.78 -6.98 -5.23
C GLN A 193 -26.84 -5.76 -5.24
N LYS A 194 -26.06 -5.57 -6.32
CA LYS A 194 -25.20 -4.39 -6.48
C LYS A 194 -26.03 -3.12 -6.62
N ASP A 195 -27.11 -3.17 -7.40
CA ASP A 195 -28.01 -2.03 -7.59
C ASP A 195 -28.71 -1.67 -6.28
N GLU A 196 -29.19 -2.68 -5.53
CA GLU A 196 -29.81 -2.46 -4.22
C GLU A 196 -28.81 -1.89 -3.19
N LEU A 197 -27.56 -2.38 -3.15
CA LEU A 197 -26.51 -1.80 -2.30
C LEU A 197 -26.21 -0.35 -2.65
N SER A 198 -26.18 -0.01 -3.95
CA SER A 198 -26.03 1.37 -4.42
C SER A 198 -27.21 2.25 -3.99
N ASP A 199 -28.43 1.75 -4.10
CA ASP A 199 -29.64 2.50 -3.71
C ASP A 199 -29.73 2.71 -2.20
N ILE A 200 -29.38 1.69 -1.39
CA ILE A 200 -29.25 1.83 0.06
C ILE A 200 -28.24 2.93 0.41
N HIS A 201 -27.11 2.98 -0.30
CA HIS A 201 -26.07 3.99 -0.06
C HIS A 201 -26.55 5.40 -0.44
N ARG A 202 -27.17 5.57 -1.61
CA ARG A 202 -27.68 6.85 -2.10
C ARG A 202 -28.80 7.42 -1.22
N ASN A 203 -29.66 6.55 -0.70
CA ASN A 203 -30.80 6.94 0.12
C ASN A 203 -30.47 7.01 1.62
N PHE A 204 -29.21 6.85 2.01
CA PHE A 204 -28.79 6.97 3.39
C PHE A 204 -29.10 8.38 3.92
N LYS A 205 -29.89 8.45 4.99
CA LYS A 205 -30.17 9.69 5.71
C LYS A 205 -29.40 9.69 7.01
N SER A 206 -28.49 10.66 7.17
CA SER A 206 -27.93 10.97 8.48
C SER A 206 -29.04 11.63 9.29
N VAL A 207 -29.63 10.89 10.22
CA VAL A 207 -30.59 11.44 11.19
C VAL A 207 -29.83 12.13 12.33
#